data_AF-X0XQB9-F1
#
_entry.id   AF-X0XQB9-F1
#
_cell.length_a   1.000
_cell.length_b   1.000
_cell.length_c   1.000
_cell.angle_alpha   90.00
_cell.angle_beta   90.00
_cell.angle_gamma   90.00
#
_symmetry.space_group_name_H-M   'P 1'
#
loop_
_entity.id
_entity.type
_entity.pdbx_description
1 polymer ?
#
loop_
_entity_poly.entity_id
_entity_poly.type
_entity_poly.pdbx_seq_one_letter_code
_entity_poly.pdbx_strand_id
1 'polypeptide(L)'
;FAASLLSKGAAVGLPVVLFLLLWWKRLPIDRAARIRLAPYAGLTALFCAIELLFMSQLTSHPVFELQPGERVLLMIRNLAFYVEKSLLPMHLSFIYPRWELGWPSLVASWVLVPWTSLAAWGLVRRPGWWRGLVAAQVVFVAMIAPVLGLFDVFFFKFSYVADHYVYLALPAALVVVVAGLERLPRAPSLLLLGLLCVAFALQAWTQAKNYRNAEVLWTQALESNPNAWMAHNHLAVLHQLDRRLEEARHHYE
;
A
#
# COMPACT_ATOMS: atom_id res chain seq x y z
N PHE A 1 3.97 -21.21 -2.04
CA PHE A 1 4.55 -20.08 -1.27
C PHE A 1 5.94 -19.70 -1.78
N ALA A 2 6.93 -20.61 -1.77
CA ALA A 2 8.28 -20.33 -2.29
C ALA A 2 8.28 -19.72 -3.71
N ALA A 3 7.54 -20.29 -4.66
CA ALA A 3 7.40 -19.72 -6.01
C ALA A 3 6.82 -18.29 -6.03
N SER A 4 5.93 -17.96 -5.08
CA SER A 4 5.40 -16.60 -4.94
C SER A 4 6.45 -15.64 -4.41
N LEU A 5 7.28 -16.06 -3.44
CA LEU A 5 8.37 -15.26 -2.89
C LEU A 5 9.47 -14.99 -3.92
N LEU A 6 9.77 -15.99 -4.76
CA LEU A 6 10.71 -15.85 -5.87
C LEU A 6 10.19 -14.92 -6.98
N SER A 7 8.86 -14.79 -7.12
CA SER A 7 8.26 -13.87 -8.08
C SER A 7 8.13 -12.44 -7.52
N LYS A 8 7.64 -12.28 -6.29
CA LYS A 8 7.41 -10.99 -5.60
C LYS A 8 7.59 -11.14 -4.08
N GLY A 9 8.54 -10.39 -3.50
CA GLY A 9 8.82 -10.37 -2.07
C GLY A 9 7.63 -9.96 -1.17
N ALA A 10 6.68 -9.17 -1.70
CA ALA A 10 5.49 -8.73 -0.96
C ALA A 10 4.62 -9.88 -0.41
N ALA A 11 4.75 -11.10 -0.96
CA ALA A 11 4.02 -12.28 -0.47
C ALA A 11 4.45 -12.73 0.95
N VAL A 12 5.56 -12.19 1.48
CA VAL A 12 6.14 -12.53 2.79
C VAL A 12 5.16 -12.41 3.95
N GLY A 13 4.12 -11.58 3.84
CA GLY A 13 3.08 -11.44 4.88
C GLY A 13 2.12 -12.64 5.03
N LEU A 14 2.15 -13.64 4.12
CA LEU A 14 1.19 -14.76 4.13
C LEU A 14 1.07 -15.52 5.48
N PRO A 15 2.15 -15.88 6.22
CA PRO A 15 1.99 -16.58 7.48
C PRO A 15 1.24 -15.75 8.52
N VAL A 16 1.41 -14.43 8.51
CA VAL A 16 0.67 -13.50 9.37
C VAL A 16 -0.82 -13.53 9.01
N VAL A 17 -1.14 -13.53 7.71
CA VAL A 17 -2.52 -13.67 7.24
C VAL A 17 -3.14 -15.00 7.72
N LEU A 18 -2.43 -16.11 7.53
CA LEU A 18 -2.91 -17.44 7.97
C LEU A 18 -3.12 -17.49 9.49
N PHE A 19 -2.19 -16.94 10.26
CA PHE A 19 -2.32 -16.85 11.72
C PHE A 19 -3.56 -16.05 12.14
N LEU A 20 -3.77 -14.88 11.53
CA LEU A 20 -4.92 -14.02 11.83
C LEU A 20 -6.25 -14.67 11.41
N LEU A 21 -6.27 -15.45 10.33
CA LEU A 21 -7.43 -16.23 9.92
C LEU A 21 -7.75 -17.35 10.92
N LEU A 22 -6.74 -18.09 11.40
CA LEU A 22 -6.92 -19.11 12.44
C LEU A 22 -7.47 -18.49 13.73
N TRP A 23 -6.89 -17.36 14.15
CA TRP A 23 -7.35 -16.59 15.31
C TRP A 23 -8.80 -16.13 15.16
N TRP A 24 -9.15 -15.56 14.00
CA TRP A 24 -10.51 -15.09 13.72
C TRP A 24 -11.51 -16.25 13.75
N LYS A 25 -11.19 -17.36 13.07
CA LYS A 25 -12.03 -18.57 13.00
C LYS A 25 -12.04 -19.40 14.28
N ARG A 26 -11.28 -18.99 15.32
CA ARG A 26 -11.15 -19.71 16.60
C ARG A 26 -10.66 -21.14 16.41
N LEU A 27 -9.85 -21.37 15.38
CA LEU A 27 -9.26 -22.67 15.13
C LEU A 27 -8.05 -22.86 16.06
N PRO A 28 -7.90 -24.03 16.70
CA PRO A 28 -6.78 -24.27 17.59
C PRO A 28 -5.46 -24.24 16.80
N ILE A 29 -4.46 -23.57 17.35
CA ILE A 29 -3.08 -23.61 16.84
C ILE A 29 -2.36 -24.77 17.56
N ASP A 30 -2.78 -25.98 17.22
CA ASP A 30 -2.21 -27.20 17.79
C ASP A 30 -0.79 -27.50 17.27
N ARG A 31 -0.17 -28.58 17.75
CA ARG A 31 1.17 -28.98 17.29
C ARG A 31 1.19 -29.25 15.79
N ALA A 32 0.14 -29.84 15.22
CA ALA A 32 0.05 -30.15 13.80
C ALA A 32 -0.06 -28.88 12.94
N ALA A 33 -0.83 -27.88 13.36
CA ALA A 33 -0.93 -26.58 12.70
C ALA A 33 0.42 -25.84 12.73
N ARG A 34 1.12 -25.86 13.87
CA ARG A 34 2.48 -25.27 13.97
C ARG A 34 3.47 -25.93 13.02
N ILE A 35 3.48 -27.26 12.94
CA ILE A 35 4.35 -28.00 12.00
C ILE A 35 4.01 -27.61 10.55
N ARG A 36 2.73 -27.48 10.20
CA ARG A 36 2.29 -27.05 8.87
C ARG A 36 2.63 -25.60 8.55
N LEU A 37 2.62 -24.70 9.54
CA LEU A 37 2.95 -23.27 9.37
C LEU A 37 4.46 -23.00 9.41
N ALA A 38 5.24 -23.84 10.09
CA ALA A 38 6.69 -23.71 10.22
C ALA A 38 7.43 -23.46 8.90
N PRO A 39 7.18 -24.18 7.78
CA PRO A 39 7.87 -23.89 6.52
C PRO A 39 7.54 -22.50 5.96
N TYR A 40 6.32 -22.00 6.17
CA TYR A 40 5.95 -20.65 5.75
C TYR A 40 6.65 -19.59 6.59
N ALA A 41 6.71 -19.79 7.91
CA ALA A 41 7.44 -18.90 8.81
C ALA A 41 8.94 -18.90 8.53
N GLY A 42 9.53 -20.07 8.26
CA GLY A 42 10.95 -20.21 7.92
C GLY A 42 11.31 -19.51 6.60
N LEU A 43 10.52 -19.72 5.55
CA LEU A 43 10.71 -19.01 4.27
C LEU A 43 10.52 -17.49 4.42
N THR A 44 9.58 -17.06 5.26
CA THR A 44 9.36 -15.64 5.56
C THR A 44 10.56 -15.02 6.24
N ALA A 45 11.09 -15.67 7.29
CA ALA A 45 12.28 -15.21 7.99
C ALA A 45 13.49 -15.14 7.05
N LEU A 46 13.69 -16.17 6.21
CA LEU A 46 14.77 -16.21 5.22
C LEU A 46 14.69 -15.05 4.23
N PHE A 47 13.53 -14.83 3.60
CA PHE A 47 13.38 -13.77 2.61
C PHE A 47 13.43 -12.37 3.23
N CYS A 48 12.86 -12.17 4.43
CA CYS A 48 13.05 -10.92 5.17
C CYS A 48 14.53 -10.65 5.48
N ALA A 49 15.29 -11.68 5.88
CA ALA A 49 16.72 -11.53 6.15
C ALA A 49 17.50 -11.18 4.87
N ILE A 50 17.21 -11.85 3.75
CA ILE A 50 17.81 -11.54 2.44
C ILE A 50 17.51 -10.07 2.06
N GLU A 51 16.25 -9.64 2.18
CA GLU A 51 15.85 -8.27 1.85
C GLU A 51 16.56 -7.24 2.74
N LEU A 52 16.61 -7.48 4.06
CA LEU A 52 17.30 -6.59 5.00
C LEU A 52 18.80 -6.48 4.69
N LEU A 53 19.46 -7.60 4.37
CA LEU A 53 20.87 -7.62 3.98
C LEU A 53 21.08 -6.85 2.67
N PHE A 54 20.21 -7.06 1.68
CA PHE A 54 20.28 -6.35 0.40
C PHE A 54 20.06 -4.85 0.56
N MET A 55 19.06 -4.45 1.35
CA MET A 55 18.81 -3.04 1.68
C MET A 55 20.01 -2.41 2.38
N SER A 56 20.62 -3.08 3.35
CA SER A 56 21.80 -2.55 4.06
C SER A 56 23.01 -2.30 3.15
N GLN A 57 23.13 -3.02 2.02
CA GLN A 57 24.20 -2.81 1.05
C GLN A 57 23.88 -1.66 0.09
N LEU A 58 22.60 -1.46 -0.24
CA LEU A 58 22.16 -0.37 -1.12
C LEU A 58 22.08 0.98 -0.41
N THR A 59 21.84 0.99 0.90
CA THR A 59 21.77 2.20 1.73
C THR A 59 23.06 2.36 2.52
N SER A 60 24.15 2.76 1.86
CA SER A 60 25.41 3.15 2.52
C SER A 60 25.24 4.39 3.42
N HIS A 61 24.18 5.17 3.19
CA HIS A 61 23.70 6.25 4.05
C HIS A 61 22.18 6.12 4.23
N PRO A 62 21.62 6.49 5.41
CA PRO A 62 20.18 6.60 5.56
C PRO A 62 19.65 7.55 4.47
N VAL A 63 18.70 7.07 3.67
CA VAL A 63 18.13 7.85 2.55
C VAL A 63 17.43 9.10 3.10
N PHE A 64 17.04 9.09 4.38
CA PHE A 64 16.49 10.21 5.14
C PHE A 64 16.90 10.19 6.61
N GLU A 65 17.23 11.36 7.15
CA GLU A 65 17.38 11.57 8.59
C GLU A 65 16.03 12.02 9.19
N LEU A 66 15.06 11.11 9.24
CA LEU A 66 13.80 11.39 9.96
C LEU A 66 14.01 11.22 11.46
N GLN A 67 13.64 12.23 12.23
CA GLN A 67 13.56 12.11 13.68
C GLN A 67 12.51 11.05 14.06
N PRO A 68 12.63 10.39 15.24
CA PRO A 68 11.67 9.38 15.67
C PRO A 68 10.20 9.86 15.63
N GLY A 69 9.95 11.14 16.00
CA GLY A 69 8.61 11.73 15.94
C GLY A 69 8.09 11.90 14.51
N GLU A 70 8.94 12.34 13.59
CA GLU A 70 8.61 12.46 12.17
C GLU A 70 8.32 11.10 11.54
N ARG A 71 9.04 10.05 11.96
CA ARG A 71 8.78 8.68 11.52
C ARG A 71 7.39 8.19 11.96
N VAL A 72 6.97 8.50 13.19
CA VAL A 72 5.62 8.18 13.66
C VAL A 72 4.56 8.94 12.86
N LEU A 73 4.77 10.24 12.61
CA LEU A 73 3.85 11.05 11.78
C LEU A 73 3.77 10.51 10.36
N LEU A 74 4.89 10.11 9.78
CA LEU A 74 4.98 9.48 8.48
C LEU A 74 4.16 8.19 8.44
N MET A 75 4.33 7.31 9.42
CA MET A 75 3.56 6.05 9.50
C MET A 75 2.05 6.29 9.59
N ILE A 76 1.63 7.25 10.42
CA ILE A 76 0.21 7.63 10.56
C ILE A 76 -0.32 8.13 9.20
N ARG A 77 0.41 9.05 8.55
CA ARG A 77 -0.01 9.62 7.27
C ARG A 77 0.01 8.59 6.13
N ASN A 78 1.00 7.70 6.10
CA ASN A 78 1.08 6.59 5.15
C ASN A 78 -0.09 5.63 5.34
N LEU A 79 -0.41 5.25 6.58
CA LEU A 79 -1.57 4.39 6.85
C LEU A 79 -2.86 5.05 6.38
N ALA A 80 -3.05 6.34 6.68
CA ALA A 80 -4.21 7.09 6.21
C ALA A 80 -4.28 7.11 4.68
N PHE A 81 -3.16 7.40 4.02
CA PHE A 81 -3.05 7.38 2.56
C PHE A 81 -3.45 6.02 1.98
N TYR A 82 -2.92 4.92 2.51
CA TYR A 82 -3.22 3.59 1.99
C TYR A 82 -4.68 3.17 2.25
N VAL A 83 -5.26 3.51 3.40
CA VAL A 83 -6.69 3.27 3.66
C VAL A 83 -7.55 4.09 2.70
N GLU A 84 -7.23 5.38 2.51
CA GLU A 84 -7.92 6.27 1.58
C GLU A 84 -7.86 5.73 0.15
N LYS A 85 -6.66 5.47 -0.39
CA LYS A 85 -6.48 5.01 -1.77
C LYS A 85 -7.04 3.60 -2.03
N SER A 86 -7.14 2.76 -1.00
CA SER A 86 -7.77 1.44 -1.14
C SER A 86 -9.29 1.51 -1.29
N LEU A 87 -9.94 2.52 -0.69
CA LEU A 87 -11.39 2.69 -0.74
C LEU A 87 -11.83 3.69 -1.81
N LEU A 88 -11.01 4.71 -2.06
CA LEU A 88 -11.24 5.83 -2.97
C LEU A 88 -9.94 6.06 -3.77
N PRO A 89 -9.70 5.30 -4.85
CA PRO A 89 -8.44 5.35 -5.63
C PRO A 89 -8.32 6.59 -6.51
N MET A 90 -8.64 7.78 -6.01
CA MET A 90 -8.64 9.05 -6.75
C MET A 90 -7.26 9.72 -6.72
N HIS A 91 -6.96 10.50 -7.76
CA HIS A 91 -5.71 11.26 -7.90
C HIS A 91 -4.46 10.38 -7.76
N LEU A 92 -4.46 9.22 -8.42
CA LEU A 92 -3.32 8.32 -8.43
C LEU A 92 -2.19 8.91 -9.27
N SER A 93 -0.98 8.84 -8.75
CA SER A 93 0.23 9.32 -9.40
C SER A 93 1.29 8.23 -9.39
N PHE A 94 2.16 8.24 -10.40
CA PHE A 94 3.35 7.40 -10.39
C PHE A 94 4.36 7.84 -9.32
N ILE A 95 4.48 9.14 -9.05
CA ILE A 95 5.33 9.71 -8.01
C ILE A 95 4.53 10.76 -7.22
N TYR A 96 4.01 10.36 -6.07
CA TYR A 96 3.27 11.28 -5.21
C TYR A 96 4.20 12.35 -4.62
N PRO A 97 3.72 13.61 -4.48
CA PRO A 97 4.46 14.63 -3.78
C PRO A 97 4.70 14.21 -2.33
N ARG A 98 5.90 14.46 -1.84
CA ARG A 98 6.20 14.33 -0.41
C ARG A 98 5.44 15.41 0.34
N TRP A 99 4.87 15.04 1.48
CA TRP A 99 4.17 15.97 2.36
C TRP A 99 5.06 16.38 3.52
N GLU A 100 4.77 17.56 4.07
CA GLU A 100 5.39 18.02 5.30
C GLU A 100 4.91 17.17 6.49
N LEU A 101 5.87 16.76 7.32
CA LEU A 101 5.60 15.97 8.51
C LEU A 101 5.36 16.93 9.68
N GLY A 102 4.09 17.10 10.03
CA GLY A 102 3.66 18.06 11.04
C GLY A 102 2.15 18.06 11.24
N TRP A 103 1.61 19.11 11.83
CA TRP A 103 0.17 19.23 12.10
C TRP A 103 -0.73 18.97 10.86
N PRO A 104 -0.42 19.48 9.66
CA PRO A 104 -1.23 19.19 8.46
C PRO A 104 -1.36 17.70 8.14
N SER A 105 -0.30 16.91 8.37
CA SER A 105 -0.30 15.46 8.12
C SER A 105 -1.26 14.71 9.05
N LEU A 106 -1.42 15.15 10.30
CA LEU A 106 -2.37 14.58 11.25
C LEU A 106 -3.80 14.89 10.84
N VAL A 107 -4.08 16.14 10.46
CA VAL A 107 -5.40 16.56 9.96
C VAL A 107 -5.77 15.79 8.69
N ALA A 108 -4.81 15.63 7.76
CA ALA A 108 -5.00 14.83 6.55
C ALA A 108 -5.20 13.33 6.83
N SER A 109 -4.98 12.87 8.07
CA SER A 109 -5.14 11.47 8.48
C SER A 109 -6.52 11.16 9.09
N TRP A 110 -7.51 12.02 8.89
CA TRP A 110 -8.87 11.91 9.45
C TRP A 110 -9.55 10.57 9.18
N VAL A 111 -9.27 9.91 8.05
CA VAL A 111 -9.84 8.60 7.68
C VAL A 111 -9.51 7.50 8.69
N LEU A 112 -8.45 7.68 9.50
CA LEU A 112 -8.09 6.74 10.56
C LEU A 112 -9.05 6.80 11.75
N VAL A 113 -9.78 7.89 11.96
CA VAL A 113 -10.76 8.00 13.05
C VAL A 113 -11.87 6.93 12.90
N PRO A 114 -12.64 6.88 11.80
CA PRO A 114 -13.65 5.83 11.64
C PRO A 114 -13.03 4.43 11.54
N TRP A 115 -11.86 4.29 10.94
CA TRP A 115 -11.16 3.00 10.80
C TRP A 115 -10.78 2.42 12.18
N THR A 116 -10.05 3.17 13.00
CA THR A 116 -9.67 2.75 14.36
C THR A 116 -10.88 2.59 15.28
N SER A 117 -11.90 3.44 15.16
CA SER A 117 -13.15 3.31 15.93
C SER A 117 -13.87 2.00 15.61
N LEU A 118 -13.89 1.60 14.33
CA LEU A 118 -14.47 0.33 13.90
C LEU A 118 -13.70 -0.86 14.48
N ALA A 119 -12.36 -0.82 14.49
CA ALA A 119 -11.53 -1.85 15.12
C ALA A 119 -11.79 -1.92 16.64
N ALA A 120 -11.74 -0.79 17.34
CA ALA A 120 -11.97 -0.72 18.78
C ALA A 120 -13.37 -1.24 19.14
N TRP A 121 -14.40 -0.82 18.40
CA TRP A 121 -15.76 -1.31 18.58
C TRP A 121 -15.86 -2.82 18.35
N GLY A 122 -15.20 -3.33 17.30
CA GLY A 122 -15.18 -4.76 16.99
C GLY A 122 -14.43 -5.62 18.03
N LEU A 123 -13.48 -5.03 18.76
CA LEU A 123 -12.79 -5.67 19.89
C LEU A 123 -13.65 -5.72 21.15
N VAL A 124 -14.42 -4.66 21.41
CA VAL A 124 -15.35 -4.58 22.56
C VAL A 124 -16.57 -5.48 22.37
N ARG A 125 -17.10 -5.57 21.14
CA ARG A 125 -18.23 -6.46 20.81
C ARG A 125 -17.74 -7.93 20.72
N ARG A 126 -18.30 -8.79 21.59
CA ARG A 126 -18.13 -10.26 21.65
C ARG A 126 -18.53 -10.96 20.30
N PRO A 127 -18.22 -12.26 20.09
CA PRO A 127 -17.74 -12.81 18.82
C PRO A 127 -18.71 -12.84 17.64
N GLY A 128 -18.12 -12.90 16.45
CA GLY A 128 -18.82 -13.04 15.17
C GLY A 128 -18.08 -12.31 14.07
N TRP A 129 -18.83 -11.67 13.19
CA TRP A 129 -18.32 -10.91 12.04
C TRP A 129 -17.45 -9.70 12.45
N TRP A 130 -17.69 -9.07 13.60
CA TRP A 130 -16.87 -7.96 14.12
C TRP A 130 -15.39 -8.32 14.32
N ARG A 131 -15.11 -9.53 14.82
CA ARG A 131 -13.72 -10.04 14.92
C ARG A 131 -13.10 -10.24 13.54
N GLY A 132 -13.92 -10.51 12.52
CA GLY A 132 -13.49 -10.60 11.13
C GLY A 132 -13.08 -9.25 10.58
N LEU A 133 -13.81 -8.18 10.90
CA LEU A 133 -13.42 -6.81 10.56
C LEU A 133 -12.10 -6.40 11.23
N VAL A 134 -11.91 -6.75 12.50
CA VAL A 134 -10.64 -6.50 13.19
C VAL A 134 -9.51 -7.29 12.52
N ALA A 135 -9.72 -8.58 12.24
CA ALA A 135 -8.73 -9.40 11.55
C ALA A 135 -8.36 -8.83 10.19
N ALA A 136 -9.34 -8.36 9.40
CA ALA A 136 -9.12 -7.74 8.10
C ALA A 136 -8.29 -6.44 8.21
N GLN A 137 -8.58 -5.59 9.19
CA GLN A 137 -7.80 -4.38 9.44
C GLN A 137 -6.35 -4.68 9.84
N VAL A 138 -6.14 -5.67 10.71
CA VAL A 138 -4.79 -6.10 11.11
C VAL A 138 -4.05 -6.74 9.93
N VAL A 139 -4.72 -7.56 9.12
CA VAL A 139 -4.15 -8.12 7.88
C VAL A 139 -3.73 -6.99 6.94
N PHE A 140 -4.59 -6.00 6.73
CA PHE A 140 -4.29 -4.86 5.86
C PHE A 140 -2.99 -4.17 6.32
N VAL A 141 -2.91 -3.76 7.59
CA VAL A 141 -1.71 -3.13 8.17
C VAL A 141 -0.48 -4.02 8.07
N ALA A 142 -0.61 -5.31 8.39
CA ALA A 142 0.51 -6.25 8.35
C ALA A 142 1.09 -6.39 6.94
N MET A 143 0.23 -6.41 5.92
CA MET A 143 0.66 -6.55 4.52
C MET A 143 1.34 -5.30 3.96
N ILE A 144 0.95 -4.10 4.42
CA ILE A 144 1.58 -2.83 4.02
C ILE A 144 2.71 -2.40 4.95
N ALA A 145 2.97 -3.11 6.05
CA ALA A 145 3.98 -2.75 7.05
C ALA A 145 5.36 -2.41 6.47
N PRO A 146 5.90 -3.14 5.48
CA PRO A 146 7.21 -2.81 4.89
C PRO A 146 7.24 -1.42 4.24
N VAL A 147 6.10 -0.94 3.73
CA VAL A 147 5.97 0.34 3.01
C VAL A 147 5.25 1.42 3.83
N LEU A 148 4.96 1.16 5.10
CA LEU A 148 4.40 2.15 6.03
C LEU A 148 5.43 3.19 6.48
N GLY A 149 6.72 2.93 6.26
CA GLY A 149 7.82 3.79 6.74
C GLY A 149 8.39 3.37 8.09
N LEU A 150 8.20 2.10 8.47
CA LEU A 150 8.94 1.46 9.56
C LEU A 150 10.45 1.42 9.27
N PHE A 151 10.79 1.09 8.03
CA PHE A 151 12.16 0.97 7.53
C PHE A 151 12.40 1.99 6.42
N ASP A 152 13.67 2.33 6.21
CA ASP A 152 14.06 3.23 5.13
C ASP A 152 14.05 2.45 3.81
N VAL A 153 13.00 2.66 3.03
CA VAL A 153 12.87 2.07 1.70
C VAL A 153 13.47 3.04 0.69
N PHE A 154 14.34 2.56 -0.21
CA PHE A 154 15.02 3.41 -1.19
C PHE A 154 14.07 4.32 -1.98
N PHE A 155 12.88 3.81 -2.33
CA PHE A 155 11.87 4.58 -3.08
C PHE A 155 11.41 5.85 -2.35
N PHE A 156 11.57 5.93 -1.03
CA PHE A 156 11.23 7.12 -0.26
C PHE A 156 11.98 8.37 -0.74
N LYS A 157 13.14 8.19 -1.41
CA LYS A 157 13.92 9.26 -2.06
C LYS A 157 13.04 10.12 -2.97
N PHE A 158 12.03 9.51 -3.56
CA PHE A 158 11.15 10.11 -4.55
C PHE A 158 9.76 10.39 -3.96
N SER A 159 9.22 9.44 -3.19
CA SER A 159 7.89 9.57 -2.58
C SER A 159 7.76 8.72 -1.32
N TYR A 160 7.09 9.25 -0.29
CA TYR A 160 6.87 8.57 0.98
C TYR A 160 5.96 7.34 0.93
N VAL A 161 5.32 7.11 -0.22
CA VAL A 161 4.40 6.00 -0.45
C VAL A 161 4.70 5.31 -1.76
N ALA A 162 4.46 4.00 -1.77
CA ALA A 162 4.55 3.15 -2.94
C ALA A 162 3.25 2.33 -3.03
N ASP A 163 2.22 2.96 -3.59
CA ASP A 163 0.84 2.45 -3.67
C ASP A 163 0.71 1.08 -4.35
N HIS A 164 1.58 0.78 -5.33
CA HIS A 164 1.60 -0.50 -6.02
C HIS A 164 1.93 -1.70 -5.12
N TYR A 165 2.37 -1.52 -3.87
CA TYR A 165 2.55 -2.61 -2.90
C TYR A 165 1.26 -2.99 -2.16
N VAL A 166 0.19 -2.19 -2.26
CA VAL A 166 -1.08 -2.42 -1.55
C VAL A 166 -1.88 -3.58 -2.13
N TYR A 167 -1.60 -4.03 -3.36
CA TYR A 167 -2.41 -5.01 -4.08
C TYR A 167 -2.70 -6.31 -3.30
N LEU A 168 -1.77 -6.81 -2.49
CA LEU A 168 -2.01 -8.00 -1.64
C LEU A 168 -2.80 -7.69 -0.36
N ALA A 169 -2.83 -6.43 0.06
CA ALA A 169 -3.62 -5.95 1.19
C ALA A 169 -5.06 -5.57 0.79
N LEU A 170 -5.30 -5.21 -0.48
CA LEU A 170 -6.62 -4.79 -0.98
C LEU A 170 -7.78 -5.72 -0.60
N PRO A 171 -7.68 -7.07 -0.71
CA PRO A 171 -8.77 -7.95 -0.29
C PRO A 171 -9.20 -7.73 1.15
N ALA A 172 -8.25 -7.42 2.05
CA ALA A 172 -8.53 -7.16 3.46
C ALA A 172 -9.20 -5.79 3.66
N ALA A 173 -8.81 -4.75 2.90
CA ALA A 173 -9.50 -3.46 2.92
C ALA A 173 -10.97 -3.59 2.48
N LEU A 174 -11.22 -4.38 1.43
CA LEU A 174 -12.56 -4.57 0.86
C LEU A 174 -13.52 -5.34 1.77
N VAL A 175 -13.03 -6.07 2.78
CA VAL A 175 -13.90 -6.77 3.75
C VAL A 175 -14.87 -5.80 4.43
N VAL A 176 -14.45 -4.56 4.72
CA VAL A 176 -15.33 -3.55 5.34
C VAL A 176 -16.49 -3.20 4.42
N VAL A 177 -16.21 -3.02 3.12
CA VAL A 177 -17.22 -2.70 2.09
C VAL A 177 -18.21 -3.86 1.94
N VAL A 178 -17.69 -5.09 1.78
CA VAL A 178 -18.51 -6.29 1.62
C VAL A 178 -19.38 -6.54 2.86
N ALA A 179 -18.81 -6.42 4.06
CA ALA A 179 -19.55 -6.59 5.31
C ALA A 179 -20.66 -5.55 5.49
N GLY A 180 -20.48 -4.34 4.94
CA GLY A 180 -21.52 -3.31 4.88
C GLY A 180 -22.63 -3.67 3.87
N LEU A 181 -22.26 -4.10 2.66
CA LEU A 181 -23.19 -4.51 1.62
C LEU A 181 -24.04 -5.72 2.02
N GLU A 182 -23.50 -6.65 2.80
CA GLU A 182 -24.25 -7.79 3.36
C GLU A 182 -25.37 -7.39 4.33
N ARG A 183 -25.41 -6.14 4.79
CA ARG A 183 -26.50 -5.61 5.65
C ARG A 183 -27.66 -5.02 4.88
N LEU A 184 -27.49 -4.81 3.58
CA LEU A 184 -28.55 -4.35 2.72
C LEU A 184 -29.35 -5.54 2.19
N PRO A 185 -30.62 -5.34 1.81
CA PRO A 185 -31.36 -6.36 1.06
C PRO A 185 -30.60 -6.76 -0.22
N ARG A 186 -30.80 -7.98 -0.70
CA ARG A 186 -30.03 -8.55 -1.82
C ARG A 186 -30.05 -7.68 -3.09
N ALA A 187 -31.21 -7.15 -3.46
CA ALA A 187 -31.34 -6.33 -4.68
C ALA A 187 -30.50 -5.03 -4.64
N PRO A 188 -30.64 -4.13 -3.64
CA PRO A 188 -29.78 -2.95 -3.55
C PRO A 188 -28.31 -3.31 -3.35
N SER A 189 -27.99 -4.35 -2.57
CA SER A 189 -26.62 -4.85 -2.42
C SER A 189 -25.95 -5.18 -3.77
N LEU A 190 -26.65 -5.94 -4.64
CA LEU A 190 -26.14 -6.29 -5.97
C LEU A 190 -26.06 -5.08 -6.90
N LEU A 191 -27.01 -4.15 -6.82
CA LEU A 191 -26.97 -2.91 -7.60
C LEU A 191 -25.76 -2.05 -7.21
N LEU A 192 -25.55 -1.82 -5.91
CA LEU A 192 -24.40 -1.06 -5.41
C LEU A 192 -23.08 -1.74 -5.79
N LEU A 193 -22.98 -3.07 -5.66
CA LEU A 193 -21.80 -3.81 -6.08
C LEU A 193 -21.54 -3.64 -7.58
N GLY A 194 -22.57 -3.76 -8.42
CA GLY A 194 -22.47 -3.55 -9.87
C GLY A 194 -22.00 -2.13 -10.21
N LEU A 195 -22.56 -1.12 -9.55
CA LEU A 195 -22.15 0.28 -9.72
C LEU A 195 -20.69 0.51 -9.33
N LEU A 196 -20.25 -0.05 -8.19
CA LEU A 196 -18.86 0.03 -7.74
C LEU A 196 -17.90 -0.66 -8.73
N CYS A 197 -18.27 -1.85 -9.22
CA CYS A 197 -17.48 -2.55 -10.23
C CYS A 197 -17.34 -1.74 -11.52
N VAL A 198 -18.43 -1.16 -12.02
CA VAL A 198 -18.41 -0.30 -13.22
C VAL A 198 -17.56 0.95 -12.97
N ALA A 199 -17.74 1.63 -11.83
CA ALA A 199 -16.97 2.81 -11.47
C ALA A 199 -15.46 2.52 -11.42
N PHE A 200 -15.04 1.46 -10.72
CA PHE A 200 -13.64 1.07 -10.65
C PHE A 200 -13.08 0.56 -11.97
N ALA A 201 -13.89 -0.11 -12.81
CA ALA A 201 -13.47 -0.49 -14.15
C ALA A 201 -13.19 0.73 -15.04
N LEU A 202 -14.08 1.72 -15.03
CA LEU A 202 -13.90 2.98 -15.77
C LEU A 202 -12.69 3.77 -15.27
N GLN A 203 -12.50 3.79 -13.95
CA GLN A 203 -11.35 4.43 -13.32
C GLN A 203 -10.04 3.73 -13.68
N ALA A 204 -9.99 2.40 -13.60
CA ALA A 204 -8.83 1.61 -14.02
C ALA A 204 -8.52 1.82 -15.51
N TRP A 205 -9.55 1.84 -16.37
CA TRP A 205 -9.39 2.11 -17.80
C TRP A 205 -8.82 3.50 -18.07
N THR A 206 -9.29 4.51 -17.34
CA THR A 206 -8.80 5.88 -17.46
C THR A 206 -7.35 5.97 -16.96
N GLN A 207 -7.07 5.39 -15.80
CA GLN A 207 -5.74 5.37 -15.21
C GLN A 207 -4.72 4.65 -16.11
N ALA A 208 -5.11 3.56 -16.77
CA ALA A 208 -4.24 2.80 -17.68
C ALA A 208 -3.71 3.65 -18.85
N LYS A 209 -4.43 4.70 -19.27
CA LYS A 209 -3.96 5.61 -20.32
C LYS A 209 -2.68 6.34 -19.92
N ASN A 210 -2.46 6.57 -18.62
CA ASN A 210 -1.27 7.21 -18.09
C ASN A 210 -0.03 6.30 -18.19
N TYR A 211 -0.22 4.99 -18.41
CA TYR A 211 0.87 4.00 -18.50
C TYR A 211 1.11 3.53 -19.94
N ARG A 212 0.54 4.21 -20.96
CA ARG A 212 0.62 3.77 -22.37
C ARG A 212 2.04 3.77 -22.94
N ASN A 213 2.89 4.70 -22.48
CA ASN A 213 4.31 4.75 -22.81
C ASN A 213 5.07 5.58 -21.76
N ALA A 214 6.40 5.55 -21.82
CA ALA A 214 7.26 6.19 -20.83
C ALA A 214 7.09 7.71 -20.79
N GLU A 215 7.07 8.39 -21.94
CA GLU A 215 6.91 9.85 -22.00
C GLU A 215 5.62 10.30 -21.29
N VAL A 216 4.50 9.66 -21.61
CA VAL A 216 3.19 10.00 -21.03
C VAL A 216 3.16 9.71 -19.54
N LEU A 217 3.76 8.61 -19.10
CA LEU A 217 3.85 8.26 -17.68
C LEU A 217 4.60 9.34 -16.89
N TRP A 218 5.74 9.81 -17.41
CA TRP A 218 6.54 10.83 -16.73
C TRP A 218 5.91 12.22 -16.80
N THR A 219 5.30 12.60 -17.93
CA THR A 219 4.55 13.86 -18.05
C THR A 219 3.38 13.90 -17.07
N GLN A 220 2.60 12.82 -16.97
CA GLN A 220 1.51 12.70 -16.01
C GLN A 220 1.99 12.71 -14.55
N ALA A 221 3.18 12.15 -14.28
CA ALA A 221 3.79 12.27 -12.95
C ALA A 221 4.08 13.74 -12.61
N LEU A 222 4.61 14.53 -13.56
CA LEU A 222 4.87 15.96 -13.36
C LEU A 222 3.61 16.80 -13.18
N GLU A 223 2.51 16.48 -13.86
CA GLU A 223 1.22 17.16 -13.64
C GLU A 223 0.76 17.05 -12.19
N SER A 224 1.00 15.90 -11.56
CA SER A 224 0.65 15.66 -10.15
C SER A 224 1.71 16.12 -9.14
N ASN A 225 2.97 16.11 -9.55
CA ASN A 225 4.12 16.43 -8.71
C ASN A 225 5.20 17.13 -9.56
N PRO A 226 5.07 18.45 -9.74
CA PRO A 226 6.02 19.22 -10.57
C PRO A 226 7.45 19.16 -10.05
N ASN A 227 7.67 18.85 -8.78
CA ASN A 227 8.99 18.78 -8.16
C ASN A 227 9.62 17.38 -8.26
N ALA A 228 9.02 16.44 -9.02
CA ALA A 228 9.53 15.09 -9.18
C ALA A 228 10.77 15.07 -10.09
N TRP A 229 11.95 15.34 -9.52
CA TRP A 229 13.22 15.35 -10.26
C TRP A 229 13.48 14.06 -11.06
N MET A 230 13.01 12.90 -10.57
CA MET A 230 13.12 11.64 -11.32
C MET A 230 12.36 11.71 -12.65
N ALA A 231 11.16 12.28 -12.66
CA ALA A 231 10.35 12.40 -13.86
C ALA A 231 10.98 13.39 -14.85
N HIS A 232 11.49 14.53 -14.36
CA HIS A 232 12.31 15.45 -15.16
C HIS A 232 13.49 14.74 -15.83
N ASN A 233 14.31 14.02 -15.06
CA ASN A 233 15.47 13.33 -15.60
C ASN A 233 15.10 12.28 -16.67
N HIS A 234 14.05 11.50 -16.45
CA HIS A 234 13.62 10.52 -17.46
C HIS A 234 13.06 11.16 -18.73
N LEU A 235 12.29 12.26 -18.62
CA LEU A 235 11.83 13.01 -19.79
C LEU A 235 12.98 13.64 -20.56
N ALA A 236 13.96 14.22 -19.86
CA ALA A 236 15.14 14.79 -20.47
C ALA A 236 15.91 13.75 -21.30
N VAL A 237 16.13 12.55 -20.74
CA VAL A 237 16.78 11.42 -21.44
C VAL A 237 15.96 10.97 -22.65
N LEU A 238 14.63 10.84 -22.52
CA LEU A 238 13.76 10.46 -23.64
C LEU A 238 13.81 11.49 -24.77
N HIS A 239 13.70 12.78 -24.45
CA HIS A 239 13.78 13.85 -25.43
C HIS A 239 15.17 13.92 -26.09
N GLN A 240 16.24 13.68 -25.35
CA GLN A 240 17.60 13.60 -25.91
C GLN A 240 17.74 12.44 -26.91
N LEU A 241 17.21 11.26 -26.58
CA LEU A 241 17.19 10.11 -27.50
C LEU A 241 16.42 10.41 -28.78
N ASP A 242 15.34 11.17 -28.69
CA ASP A 242 14.51 11.62 -29.82
C ASP A 242 15.05 12.87 -30.54
N ARG A 243 16.24 13.36 -30.15
CA ARG A 243 16.88 14.58 -30.69
C ARG A 243 16.08 15.87 -30.48
N ARG A 244 15.18 15.89 -29.49
CA ARG A 244 14.42 17.04 -29.00
C ARG A 244 15.22 17.78 -27.93
N LEU A 245 16.26 18.50 -28.37
CA LEU A 245 17.31 19.01 -27.47
C LEU A 245 16.84 20.17 -26.57
N GLU A 246 15.95 21.03 -27.05
CA GLU A 246 15.44 22.16 -26.26
C GLU A 246 14.48 21.69 -25.17
N GLU A 247 13.59 20.73 -25.49
CA GLU A 247 12.71 20.11 -24.49
C GLU A 247 13.52 19.32 -23.46
N ALA A 248 14.59 18.63 -23.88
CA ALA A 248 15.49 17.95 -22.96
C ALA A 248 16.18 18.93 -22.01
N ARG A 249 16.67 20.06 -22.53
CA ARG A 249 17.31 21.12 -21.75
C ARG A 249 16.37 21.70 -20.70
N HIS A 250 15.11 21.97 -21.05
CA HIS A 250 14.12 22.49 -20.12
C HIS A 250 13.93 21.59 -18.87
N HIS A 251 14.06 20.28 -19.02
CA HIS A 251 13.95 19.37 -17.88
C HIS A 251 15.22 19.24 -17.03
N TYR A 252 16.38 19.69 -17.53
CA TYR A 252 17.64 19.68 -16.78
C TYR A 252 17.90 20.95 -15.96
N GLU A 253 17.28 22.07 -16.35
CA GLU A 253 17.32 23.35 -15.64
C GLU A 253 16.40 23.36 -14.41
#